data_AF-A0A177QGV8-F1
#
_entry.id   AF-A0A177QGV8-F1
#
_cell.length_a   1.000
_cell.length_b   1.000
_cell.length_c   1.000
_cell.angle_alpha   90.00
_cell.angle_beta   90.00
_cell.angle_gamma   90.00
#
_symmetry.space_group_name_H-M   'P 1'
#
loop_
_entity.id
_entity.type
_entity.pdbx_description
1 polymer ?
#
loop_
_entity_poly.entity_id
_entity_poly.type
_entity_poly.pdbx_seq_one_letter_code
_entity_poly.pdbx_strand_id
1 'polypeptide(L)'
;MNTGVIILIVLLIIAGFIVMTYNSLIALIESIRNNQKQIDIQLDRRFKVFESLINVVKKYMDYEQTTLKDVVALRNQAQQASARGDEASRMAAENKISNIASNLNLVFEQYPQLKANQNCLQLQEEIVNTENKLAYAKQSFNDSVERYNASKKSFFTSMIVSLFKSKLDFDFPYWQLSEGKVAEQENYSVKL
;
A
#
# COMPACT_ATOMS: atom_id res chain seq x y z
N MET A 1 38.49 -38.61 -9.20
CA MET A 1 38.27 -37.41 -8.39
C MET A 1 38.13 -37.86 -6.94
N ASN A 2 38.92 -37.34 -5.99
CA ASN A 2 38.85 -37.78 -4.60
C ASN A 2 37.45 -37.50 -4.03
N THR A 3 36.89 -38.45 -3.26
CA THR A 3 35.58 -38.31 -2.62
C THR A 3 35.46 -37.01 -1.81
N GLY A 4 36.55 -36.58 -1.16
CA GLY A 4 36.60 -35.29 -0.44
C GLY A 4 36.43 -34.06 -1.35
N VAL A 5 36.94 -34.11 -2.57
CA VAL A 5 36.76 -33.02 -3.56
C VAL A 5 35.30 -32.97 -4.02
N ILE A 6 34.67 -34.13 -4.22
CA ILE A 6 33.24 -34.20 -4.59
C ILE A 6 32.37 -33.59 -3.49
N ILE A 7 32.62 -33.96 -2.22
CA ILE A 7 31.88 -33.41 -1.07
C ILE A 7 32.05 -31.89 -0.96
N LEU A 8 33.28 -31.39 -1.13
CA LEU A 8 33.56 -29.96 -1.07
C LEU A 8 32.80 -29.19 -2.15
N ILE A 9 32.78 -29.70 -3.39
CA ILE A 9 32.06 -29.08 -4.51
C ILE A 9 30.55 -29.02 -4.20
N VAL A 10 29.97 -30.11 -3.69
CA VAL A 10 28.54 -30.13 -3.32
C VAL A 10 28.23 -29.11 -2.23
N LEU A 11 29.08 -29.00 -1.20
CA LEU A 11 28.91 -28.01 -0.13
C LEU A 11 28.97 -26.57 -0.67
N LEU A 12 29.89 -26.28 -1.59
CA LEU A 12 29.99 -24.96 -2.21
C LEU A 12 28.75 -24.61 -3.04
N ILE A 13 28.18 -25.58 -3.77
CA ILE A 13 26.94 -25.39 -4.53
C ILE A 13 25.77 -25.07 -3.59
N ILE A 14 25.63 -25.83 -2.49
CA ILE A 14 24.58 -25.60 -1.49
C ILE A 14 24.75 -24.22 -0.84
N ALA A 15 25.96 -23.86 -0.43
CA ALA A 15 26.24 -22.55 0.15
C ALA A 15 25.91 -21.42 -0.83
N GLY A 16 26.30 -21.55 -2.10
CA GLY A 16 25.98 -20.59 -3.15
C GLY A 16 24.48 -20.42 -3.36
N PHE A 17 23.73 -21.53 -3.37
CA PHE A 17 22.27 -21.52 -3.46
C PHE A 17 21.62 -20.77 -2.29
N ILE A 18 22.05 -21.05 -1.05
CA ILE A 18 21.53 -20.37 0.15
C ILE A 18 21.73 -18.85 0.06
N VAL A 19 22.94 -18.42 -0.30
CA VAL A 19 23.26 -16.98 -0.43
C VAL A 19 22.42 -16.31 -1.51
N MET A 20 22.25 -16.97 -2.66
CA MET A 20 21.45 -16.43 -3.77
C MET A 20 19.98 -16.26 -3.37
N THR A 21 19.37 -17.29 -2.76
CA THR A 21 17.97 -17.23 -2.30
C THR A 21 17.79 -16.20 -1.19
N TYR A 22 18.71 -16.12 -0.23
CA TYR A 22 18.68 -15.11 0.83
C TYR A 22 18.65 -13.69 0.25
N ASN A 23 19.56 -13.39 -0.67
CA ASN A 23 19.63 -12.06 -1.29
C ASN A 23 18.39 -11.76 -2.15
N SER A 24 17.86 -12.76 -2.86
CA SER A 24 16.62 -12.61 -3.64
C SER A 24 15.42 -12.27 -2.74
N LEU A 25 15.27 -12.94 -1.60
CA LEU A 25 14.21 -12.62 -0.64
C LEU A 25 14.35 -11.23 -0.03
N ILE A 26 15.58 -10.83 0.32
CA ILE A 26 15.84 -9.46 0.81
C ILE A 26 15.45 -8.42 -0.25
N ALA A 27 15.75 -8.66 -1.52
CA ALA A 27 15.34 -7.77 -2.61
C ALA A 27 13.81 -7.65 -2.73
N LEU A 28 13.07 -8.75 -2.55
CA LEU A 28 11.60 -8.73 -2.54
C LEU A 28 11.04 -7.95 -1.34
N ILE A 29 11.62 -8.13 -0.15
CA ILE A 29 11.26 -7.39 1.06
C ILE A 29 11.47 -5.88 0.87
N GLU A 30 12.63 -5.47 0.33
CA GLU A 30 12.90 -4.07 0.05
C GLU A 30 11.99 -3.50 -1.05
N SER A 31 11.61 -4.30 -2.04
CA SER A 31 10.63 -3.90 -3.05
C SER A 31 9.25 -3.60 -2.43
N ILE A 32 8.78 -4.43 -1.49
CA ILE A 32 7.53 -4.17 -0.75
C ILE A 32 7.63 -2.87 0.04
N ARG A 33 8.71 -2.68 0.81
CA ARG A 33 8.94 -1.45 1.60
C ARG A 33 8.99 -0.22 0.70
N ASN A 34 9.61 -0.32 -0.46
CA ASN A 34 9.63 0.77 -1.43
C ASN A 34 8.22 1.09 -1.96
N ASN A 35 7.44 0.07 -2.33
CA ASN A 35 6.07 0.28 -2.81
C ASN A 35 5.16 0.87 -1.72
N GLN A 36 5.34 0.48 -0.46
CA GLN A 36 4.65 1.09 0.68
C GLN A 36 4.99 2.59 0.80
N LYS A 37 6.26 2.98 0.66
CA LYS A 37 6.64 4.41 0.63
C LYS A 37 5.99 5.16 -0.52
N GLN A 38 5.79 4.52 -1.68
CA GLN A 38 5.08 5.16 -2.80
C GLN A 38 3.62 5.45 -2.45
N ILE A 39 2.95 4.54 -1.74
CA ILE A 39 1.60 4.78 -1.20
C ILE A 39 1.64 5.99 -0.25
N ASP A 40 2.58 6.03 0.70
CA ASP A 40 2.69 7.12 1.68
C ASP A 40 2.85 8.49 1.02
N ILE A 41 3.66 8.58 -0.03
CA ILE A 41 3.87 9.79 -0.82
C ILE A 41 2.55 10.24 -1.47
N GLN A 42 1.78 9.33 -2.07
CA GLN A 42 0.51 9.69 -2.70
C GLN A 42 -0.55 10.08 -1.65
N LEU A 43 -0.58 9.43 -0.49
CA LEU A 43 -1.47 9.81 0.62
C LEU A 43 -1.16 11.22 1.14
N ASP A 44 0.12 11.56 1.30
CA ASP A 44 0.55 12.89 1.72
C ASP A 44 0.23 13.96 0.67
N ARG A 45 0.52 13.69 -0.61
CA ARG A 45 0.14 14.58 -1.72
C ARG A 45 -1.36 14.82 -1.73
N ARG A 46 -2.16 13.76 -1.64
CA ARG A 46 -3.62 13.86 -1.62
C ARG A 46 -4.09 14.82 -0.53
N PHE A 47 -3.57 14.65 0.68
CA PHE A 47 -3.95 15.48 1.80
C PHE A 47 -3.62 16.97 1.57
N LYS A 48 -2.42 17.28 1.04
CA LYS A 48 -2.02 18.66 0.69
C LYS A 48 -2.94 19.30 -0.35
N VAL A 49 -3.39 18.53 -1.34
CA VAL A 49 -4.33 19.01 -2.37
C VAL A 49 -5.72 19.25 -1.74
N PHE A 50 -6.19 18.35 -0.88
CA PHE A 50 -7.42 18.57 -0.11
C PHE A 50 -7.35 19.80 0.81
N GLU A 51 -6.22 20.02 1.48
CA GLU A 51 -6.00 21.20 2.31
C GLU A 51 -6.06 22.49 1.49
N SER A 52 -5.44 22.47 0.31
CA SER A 52 -5.49 23.57 -0.66
C SER A 52 -6.93 23.83 -1.11
N LEU A 53 -7.69 22.77 -1.41
CA LEU A 53 -9.09 22.87 -1.79
C LEU A 53 -9.94 23.47 -0.66
N ILE A 54 -9.76 23.00 0.58
CA ILE A 54 -10.44 23.53 1.76
C ILE A 54 -10.21 25.03 1.90
N ASN A 55 -8.98 25.50 1.70
CA ASN A 55 -8.63 26.91 1.83
C ASN A 55 -9.25 27.79 0.74
N VAL A 56 -9.48 27.25 -0.46
CA VAL A 56 -10.21 27.96 -1.52
C VAL A 56 -11.71 27.96 -1.22
N VAL A 57 -12.30 26.80 -0.88
CA VAL A 57 -13.74 26.65 -0.60
C VAL A 57 -14.19 27.52 0.57
N LYS A 58 -13.38 27.65 1.62
CA LYS A 58 -13.62 28.55 2.77
C LYS A 58 -13.90 30.01 2.38
N LYS A 59 -13.46 30.46 1.20
CA LYS A 59 -13.71 31.83 0.71
C LYS A 59 -15.08 32.00 0.03
N TYR A 60 -15.70 30.89 -0.39
CA TYR A 60 -16.93 30.88 -1.19
C TYR A 60 -18.14 30.32 -0.44
N MET A 61 -17.92 29.82 0.77
CA MET A 61 -18.97 29.25 1.59
C MET A 61 -18.76 29.68 3.04
N ASP A 62 -19.84 30.14 3.67
CA ASP A 62 -19.91 30.22 5.12
C ASP A 62 -19.62 28.84 5.71
N TYR A 63 -18.89 28.83 6.82
CA TYR A 63 -18.00 27.78 7.31
C TYR A 63 -18.67 26.45 7.73
N GLU A 64 -19.43 25.79 6.86
CA GLU A 64 -20.05 24.48 7.14
C GLU A 64 -20.07 23.56 5.92
N GLN A 65 -18.92 22.96 5.62
CA GLN A 65 -18.91 21.67 4.93
C GLN A 65 -18.43 20.59 5.90
N THR A 66 -19.36 19.77 6.38
CA THR A 66 -19.08 18.54 7.13
C THR A 66 -18.12 17.65 6.34
N THR A 67 -18.37 17.47 5.04
CA THR A 67 -17.63 16.54 4.18
C THR A 67 -16.13 16.84 4.07
N LEU A 68 -15.73 18.11 3.96
CA LEU A 68 -14.30 18.46 3.90
C LEU A 68 -13.63 18.51 5.29
N LYS A 69 -14.39 18.81 6.35
CA LYS A 69 -13.90 18.65 7.75
C LYS A 69 -13.63 17.18 8.06
N ASP A 70 -14.45 16.27 7.53
CA ASP A 70 -14.27 14.84 7.69
C ASP A 70 -12.94 14.37 7.10
N VAL A 71 -12.45 14.96 6.01
CA VAL A 71 -11.13 14.60 5.44
C VAL A 71 -10.00 14.86 6.44
N VAL A 72 -10.03 16.00 7.13
CA VAL A 72 -9.03 16.35 8.15
C VAL A 72 -9.12 15.39 9.34
N ALA A 73 -10.34 15.11 9.81
CA ALA A 73 -10.56 14.17 10.91
C ALA A 73 -10.09 12.75 10.56
N LEU A 74 -10.43 12.26 9.36
CA LEU A 74 -10.01 10.97 8.84
C LEU A 74 -8.48 10.90 8.65
N ARG A 75 -7.84 11.98 8.20
CA ARG A 75 -6.38 12.01 8.09
C ARG A 75 -5.72 11.91 9.45
N ASN A 76 -6.23 12.64 10.45
CA ASN A 76 -5.74 12.53 11.83
C ASN A 76 -5.94 11.12 12.38
N GLN A 77 -7.10 10.49 12.12
CA GLN A 77 -7.35 9.10 12.47
C GLN A 77 -6.34 8.15 11.82
N ALA A 78 -6.06 8.33 10.52
CA ALA A 78 -5.09 7.52 9.78
C ALA A 78 -3.66 7.68 10.33
N GLN A 79 -3.23 8.90 10.64
CA GLN A 79 -1.92 9.17 11.22
C GLN A 79 -1.77 8.58 12.63
N GLN A 80 -2.80 8.70 13.46
CA GLN A 80 -2.81 8.08 14.79
C GLN A 80 -2.79 6.55 14.73
N ALA A 81 -3.53 5.96 13.79
CA ALA A 81 -3.51 4.52 13.57
C ALA A 81 -2.12 4.05 13.11
N SER A 82 -1.50 4.76 12.17
CA SER A 82 -0.13 4.53 11.71
C SER A 82 0.88 4.58 12.88
N ALA A 83 0.80 5.61 13.73
CA ALA A 83 1.68 5.76 14.89
C ALA A 83 1.54 4.62 15.92
N ARG A 84 0.37 3.97 15.98
CA ARG A 84 0.11 2.80 16.83
C ARG A 84 0.42 1.46 16.14
N GLY A 85 0.86 1.47 14.88
CA GLY A 85 1.05 0.26 14.08
C GLY A 85 -0.25 -0.43 13.67
N ASP A 86 -1.39 0.25 13.79
CA ASP A 86 -2.71 -0.27 13.40
C ASP A 86 -2.98 0.05 11.92
N GLU A 87 -2.38 -0.75 11.04
CA GLU A 87 -2.49 -0.55 9.58
C GLU A 87 -3.92 -0.78 9.08
N ALA A 88 -4.70 -1.65 9.73
CA ALA A 88 -6.10 -1.89 9.37
C ALA A 88 -6.97 -0.64 9.55
N SER A 89 -6.91 0.00 10.72
CA SER A 89 -7.64 1.25 10.98
C SER A 89 -7.13 2.39 10.09
N ARG A 90 -5.81 2.42 9.82
CA ARG A 90 -5.22 3.39 8.91
C ARG A 90 -5.80 3.25 7.49
N MET A 91 -5.76 2.05 6.92
CA MET A 91 -6.33 1.76 5.61
C MET A 91 -7.81 2.08 5.54
N ALA A 92 -8.58 1.76 6.58
CA ALA A 92 -10.01 2.07 6.66
C ALA A 92 -10.28 3.58 6.60
N ALA A 93 -9.51 4.39 7.33
CA ALA A 93 -9.62 5.85 7.29
C ALA A 93 -9.22 6.42 5.91
N GLU A 94 -8.13 5.93 5.31
CA GLU A 94 -7.68 6.39 3.99
C GLU A 94 -8.67 6.00 2.87
N ASN A 95 -9.36 4.87 2.99
CA ASN A 95 -10.43 4.47 2.07
C ASN A 95 -11.67 5.36 2.18
N LYS A 96 -12.03 5.81 3.39
CA LYS A 96 -13.11 6.79 3.57
C LYS A 96 -12.78 8.12 2.88
N ILE A 97 -11.52 8.57 2.92
CA ILE A 97 -11.08 9.76 2.17
C ILE A 97 -11.19 9.51 0.65
N SER A 98 -10.81 8.33 0.15
CA SER A 98 -11.01 7.98 -1.27
C SER A 98 -12.49 8.04 -1.67
N ASN A 99 -13.41 7.58 -0.82
CA ASN A 99 -14.85 7.69 -1.07
C ASN A 99 -15.32 9.15 -1.14
N ILE A 100 -14.78 10.03 -0.29
CA ILE A 100 -15.06 11.47 -0.36
C ILE A 100 -14.55 12.04 -1.70
N ALA A 101 -13.33 11.67 -2.11
CA ALA A 101 -12.74 12.09 -3.38
C ALA A 101 -13.62 11.68 -4.58
N SER A 102 -14.12 10.43 -4.60
CA SER A 102 -15.01 9.96 -5.67
C SER A 102 -16.34 10.70 -5.74
N ASN A 103 -16.85 11.19 -4.61
CA ASN A 103 -18.11 11.93 -4.52
C ASN A 103 -17.94 13.45 -4.63
N LEU A 104 -16.71 13.95 -4.83
CA LEU A 104 -16.41 15.38 -4.82
C LEU A 104 -17.16 16.14 -5.94
N ASN A 105 -17.41 15.49 -7.07
CA ASN A 105 -18.20 16.07 -8.17
C ASN A 105 -19.63 16.43 -7.73
N LEU A 106 -20.29 15.54 -6.95
CA LEU A 106 -21.65 15.79 -6.45
C LEU A 106 -21.68 16.99 -5.49
N VAL A 107 -20.65 17.14 -4.67
CA VAL A 107 -20.50 18.31 -3.80
C VAL A 107 -20.41 19.58 -4.63
N PHE A 108 -19.62 19.58 -5.71
CA PHE A 108 -19.45 20.77 -6.56
C PHE A 108 -20.72 21.12 -7.35
N GLU A 109 -21.57 20.16 -7.69
CA GLU A 109 -22.87 20.43 -8.31
C GLU A 109 -23.82 21.22 -7.41
N GLN A 110 -23.72 21.02 -6.09
CA GLN A 110 -24.52 21.76 -5.10
C GLN A 110 -24.05 23.21 -4.94
N TYR A 111 -22.84 23.55 -5.41
CA TYR A 111 -22.24 24.88 -5.26
C TYR A 111 -21.76 25.44 -6.61
N PRO A 112 -22.66 26.06 -7.40
CA PRO A 112 -22.34 26.61 -8.73
C PRO A 112 -21.14 27.56 -8.75
N GLN A 113 -20.93 28.31 -7.66
CA GLN A 113 -19.79 29.21 -7.48
C GLN A 113 -18.43 28.48 -7.42
N LEU A 114 -18.39 27.27 -6.86
CA LEU A 114 -17.18 26.44 -6.85
C LEU A 114 -16.93 25.83 -8.23
N LYS A 115 -18.00 25.42 -8.91
CA LYS A 115 -17.94 24.88 -10.27
C LYS A 115 -17.46 25.91 -11.30
N ALA A 116 -17.76 27.19 -11.09
CA ALA A 116 -17.28 28.29 -11.93
C ALA A 116 -15.84 28.72 -11.58
N ASN A 117 -15.26 28.24 -10.48
CA ASN A 117 -13.93 28.64 -10.04
C ASN A 117 -12.85 27.73 -10.65
N GLN A 118 -12.01 28.30 -11.50
CA GLN A 118 -10.94 27.57 -12.18
C GLN A 118 -9.95 26.89 -11.21
N ASN A 119 -9.61 27.53 -10.08
CA ASN A 119 -8.71 26.94 -9.08
C ASN A 119 -9.36 25.72 -8.39
N CYS A 120 -10.66 25.78 -8.09
CA CYS A 120 -11.38 24.64 -7.53
C CYS A 120 -11.40 23.45 -8.50
N LEU A 121 -11.68 23.70 -9.78
CA LEU A 121 -11.68 22.66 -10.82
C LEU A 121 -10.29 22.01 -10.97
N GLN A 122 -9.22 22.82 -10.98
CA GLN A 122 -7.84 22.30 -11.03
C GLN A 122 -7.50 21.41 -9.83
N LEU A 123 -7.89 21.82 -8.62
CA LEU A 123 -7.65 21.03 -7.41
C LEU A 123 -8.46 19.74 -7.39
N GLN A 124 -9.71 19.78 -7.87
CA GLN A 124 -10.54 18.58 -8.04
C GLN A 124 -9.90 17.59 -9.02
N GLU A 125 -9.41 18.07 -10.16
CA GLU A 125 -8.69 17.26 -11.13
C GLU A 125 -7.40 16.68 -10.53
N GLU A 126 -6.65 17.46 -9.74
CA GLU A 126 -5.46 16.97 -9.06
C GLU A 126 -5.78 15.88 -8.01
N ILE A 127 -6.90 15.99 -7.31
CA ILE A 127 -7.40 14.94 -6.40
C ILE A 127 -7.66 13.65 -7.18
N VAL A 128 -8.39 13.72 -8.30
CA VAL A 128 -8.67 12.54 -9.15
C VAL A 128 -7.38 11.92 -9.68
N ASN A 129 -6.44 12.74 -10.17
CA ASN A 129 -5.14 12.28 -10.63
C ASN A 129 -4.33 11.61 -9.52
N THR A 130 -4.43 12.11 -8.28
CA THR A 130 -3.76 11.52 -7.13
C THR A 130 -4.43 10.20 -6.71
N GLU A 131 -5.76 10.09 -6.75
CA GLU A 131 -6.47 8.82 -6.52
C GLU A 131 -6.07 7.75 -7.55
N ASN A 132 -5.97 8.11 -8.83
CA ASN A 132 -5.53 7.17 -9.87
C ASN A 132 -4.10 6.66 -9.60
N LYS A 133 -3.16 7.56 -9.28
CA LYS A 133 -1.78 7.17 -8.92
C LYS A 133 -1.73 6.32 -7.66
N LEU A 134 -2.56 6.67 -6.66
CA LEU A 134 -2.68 5.92 -5.43
C LEU A 134 -3.23 4.51 -5.67
N ALA A 135 -4.20 4.33 -6.58
CA ALA A 135 -4.71 3.01 -6.96
C ALA A 135 -3.60 2.14 -7.58
N TYR A 136 -2.82 2.67 -8.52
CA TYR A 136 -1.66 1.96 -9.09
C TYR A 136 -0.59 1.64 -8.05
N ALA A 137 -0.31 2.55 -7.11
CA ALA A 137 0.66 2.30 -6.03
C ALA A 137 0.20 1.17 -5.12
N LYS A 138 -1.10 1.12 -4.76
CA LYS A 138 -1.71 0.06 -3.96
C LYS A 138 -1.66 -1.29 -4.68
N GLN A 139 -1.95 -1.32 -5.98
CA GLN A 139 -1.82 -2.52 -6.81
C GLN A 139 -0.36 -3.02 -6.82
N SER A 140 0.60 -2.16 -7.13
CA SER A 140 2.03 -2.52 -7.17
C SER A 140 2.55 -3.06 -5.84
N PHE A 141 2.06 -2.50 -4.72
CA PHE A 141 2.33 -3.02 -3.37
C PHE A 141 1.73 -4.42 -3.16
N ASN A 142 0.47 -4.63 -3.50
CA ASN A 142 -0.16 -5.95 -3.39
C ASN A 142 0.56 -7.01 -4.26
N ASP A 143 0.93 -6.65 -5.49
CA ASP A 143 1.66 -7.52 -6.40
C ASP A 143 3.06 -7.89 -5.85
N SER A 144 3.74 -6.96 -5.17
CA SER A 144 5.04 -7.27 -4.54
C SER A 144 4.89 -8.15 -3.30
N VAL A 145 3.84 -7.95 -2.50
CA VAL A 145 3.48 -8.84 -1.39
C VAL A 145 3.18 -10.26 -1.89
N GLU A 146 2.41 -10.40 -2.96
CA GLU A 146 2.08 -11.70 -3.57
C GLU A 146 3.34 -12.42 -4.08
N ARG A 147 4.20 -11.72 -4.83
CA ARG A 147 5.48 -12.30 -5.31
C ARG A 147 6.37 -12.77 -4.16
N TYR A 148 6.47 -11.99 -3.10
CA TYR A 148 7.21 -12.37 -1.91
C TYR A 148 6.58 -13.57 -1.21
N ASN A 149 5.27 -13.60 -1.04
CA ASN A 149 4.55 -14.71 -0.41
C ASN A 149 4.71 -16.01 -1.21
N ALA A 150 4.61 -15.96 -2.54
CA ALA A 150 4.84 -17.10 -3.41
C ALA A 150 6.29 -17.62 -3.30
N SER A 151 7.27 -16.73 -3.32
CA SER A 151 8.68 -17.09 -3.13
C SER A 151 8.93 -17.69 -1.74
N LYS A 152 8.41 -17.05 -0.68
CA LYS A 152 8.50 -17.49 0.72
C LYS A 152 7.94 -18.90 0.93
N LYS A 153 6.79 -19.20 0.30
CA LYS A 153 6.09 -20.50 0.39
C LYS A 153 6.70 -21.60 -0.50
N SER A 154 7.61 -21.26 -1.42
CA SER A 154 8.22 -22.24 -2.34
C SER A 154 9.09 -23.25 -1.58
N PHE A 155 9.10 -24.52 -2.00
CA PHE A 155 9.69 -25.63 -1.24
C PHE A 155 11.11 -25.35 -0.71
N PHE A 156 12.08 -25.11 -1.59
CA PHE A 156 13.47 -24.87 -1.18
C PHE A 156 13.66 -23.54 -0.42
N THR A 157 12.92 -22.50 -0.82
CA THR A 157 12.97 -21.19 -0.19
C THR A 157 12.43 -21.23 1.24
N SER A 158 11.35 -21.99 1.49
CA SER A 158 10.72 -22.11 2.81
C SER A 158 11.68 -22.69 3.86
N MET A 159 12.58 -23.59 3.47
CA MET A 159 13.63 -24.11 4.35
C MET A 159 14.61 -23.01 4.77
N ILE A 160 15.03 -22.16 3.83
CA ILE A 160 15.94 -21.03 4.10
C ILE A 160 15.24 -19.99 4.97
N VAL A 161 13.97 -19.69 4.69
CA VAL A 161 13.15 -18.78 5.52
C VAL A 161 13.07 -19.31 6.95
N SER A 162 12.84 -20.62 7.13
CA SER A 162 12.82 -21.25 8.46
C SER A 162 14.15 -21.12 9.21
N LEU A 163 15.28 -21.20 8.51
CA LEU A 163 16.62 -21.02 9.12
C LEU A 163 16.89 -19.57 9.51
N PHE A 164 16.39 -18.59 8.75
CA PHE A 164 16.62 -17.16 8.96
C PHE A 164 15.33 -16.39 9.27
N LYS A 165 14.46 -16.97 10.11
CA LYS A 165 13.10 -16.48 10.37
C LYS A 165 13.04 -15.00 10.73
N SER A 166 13.91 -14.53 11.63
CA SER A 166 13.93 -13.13 12.09
C SER A 166 14.27 -12.09 11.01
N LYS A 167 14.84 -12.54 9.87
CA LYS A 167 15.26 -11.68 8.76
C LYS A 167 14.44 -11.87 7.50
N LEU A 168 13.79 -13.03 7.34
CA LEU A 168 13.14 -13.42 6.09
C LEU A 168 11.65 -13.77 6.23
N ASP A 169 11.14 -13.97 7.44
CA ASP A 169 9.72 -14.29 7.66
C ASP A 169 8.97 -13.05 8.15
N PHE A 170 8.56 -12.22 7.19
CA PHE A 170 7.68 -11.09 7.42
C PHE A 170 6.28 -11.41 6.94
N ASP A 171 5.30 -10.81 7.63
CA ASP A 171 3.91 -10.79 7.21
C ASP A 171 3.55 -9.36 6.83
N PHE A 172 3.15 -9.16 5.58
CA PHE A 172 2.80 -7.86 5.04
C PHE A 172 1.30 -7.84 4.76
N PRO A 173 0.53 -6.92 5.37
CA PRO A 173 -0.90 -6.84 5.11
C PRO A 173 -1.14 -6.36 3.67
N TYR A 174 -2.10 -6.96 2.98
CA TYR A 174 -2.55 -6.47 1.68
C TYR A 174 -3.32 -5.16 1.84
N TRP A 175 -3.16 -4.27 0.87
CA TRP A 175 -3.99 -3.08 0.78
C TRP A 175 -5.37 -3.44 0.19
N GLN A 176 -6.46 -3.02 0.84
CA GLN A 176 -7.86 -3.16 0.38
C GLN A 176 -8.49 -4.57 0.32
N LEU A 177 -7.76 -5.64 0.65
CA LEU A 177 -8.37 -6.96 0.85
C LEU A 177 -8.69 -7.15 2.34
N SER A 178 -9.95 -7.47 2.68
CA SER A 178 -10.27 -7.88 4.05
C SER A 178 -9.57 -9.20 4.35
N GLU A 179 -9.06 -9.40 5.57
CA GLU A 179 -8.35 -10.63 5.97
C GLU A 179 -9.13 -11.90 5.59
N GLY A 180 -10.46 -11.89 5.69
CA GLY A 180 -11.33 -12.99 5.26
C GLY A 180 -11.28 -13.29 3.76
N LYS A 181 -11.22 -12.27 2.90
CA LYS A 181 -11.10 -12.45 1.43
C LYS A 181 -9.68 -12.87 1.03
N VAL A 182 -8.66 -12.42 1.77
CA VAL A 182 -7.27 -12.89 1.60
C VAL A 182 -7.19 -14.38 1.92
N ALA A 183 -7.71 -14.79 3.09
CA ALA A 183 -7.68 -16.19 3.52
C ALA A 183 -8.45 -17.11 2.57
N GLU A 184 -9.57 -16.66 2.01
CA GLU A 184 -10.36 -17.42 1.03
C GLU A 184 -9.61 -17.62 -0.30
N GLN A 185 -8.89 -16.59 -0.78
CA GLN A 185 -8.10 -16.66 -2.00
C GLN A 185 -6.78 -17.42 -1.83
N GLU A 186 -6.10 -17.25 -0.70
CA GLU A 186 -4.84 -17.94 -0.40
C GLU A 186 -5.02 -19.43 -0.11
N ASN A 187 -6.16 -19.83 0.45
CA ASN A 187 -6.50 -21.25 0.68
C ASN A 187 -7.00 -21.95 -0.59
N TYR A 188 -6.91 -21.32 -1.76
CA TYR A 188 -7.21 -21.98 -3.03
C TYR A 188 -6.18 -23.07 -3.32
N SER A 189 -6.45 -24.28 -2.84
CA SER A 189 -5.71 -25.48 -3.24
C SER A 189 -6.19 -25.90 -4.63
N VAL A 190 -5.28 -26.02 -5.59
CA VAL A 190 -5.57 -26.70 -6.85
C VAL A 190 -5.92 -28.14 -6.51
N LYS A 191 -7.19 -28.54 -6.74
CA LYS A 191 -7.58 -29.94 -6.68
C LYS A 191 -6.82 -30.66 -7.79
N LEU A 192 -5.82 -31.45 -7.43
CA LEU A 192 -5.14 -32.38 -8.32
C LEU A 192 -6.07 -33.55 -8.68
#